data_AF-A0A358IEP8-F1
#
_entry.id   AF-A0A358IEP8-F1
#
_cell.length_a   1.000
_cell.length_b   1.000
_cell.length_c   1.000
_cell.angle_alpha   90.00
_cell.angle_beta   90.00
_cell.angle_gamma   90.00
#
_symmetry.space_group_name_H-M   'P 1'
#
loop_
_entity.id
_entity.type
_entity.pdbx_description
1 polymer ?
#
loop_
_entity_poly.entity_id
_entity_poly.type
_entity_poly.pdbx_seq_one_letter_code
_entity_poly.pdbx_strand_id
1 'polypeptide(L)'
;FYEWSRADANIRTLLERETDGEPYRLWSLARNDQDVSAAMHGIELAAGHHPNDLSRYRELIGMEGSGSAMNLGNPNVRRILNVKYILWPDLERGAAPDGPIVSQTQLADGRVFQTLFSDIGLPQARLVGSAVVKSDTEAVPYIMSAEHDPEIEVVLAANPGGILDGGVPTGSVEWSLRQPDQLELSVMSDRAAFLVISDNWFPAWRATVDDEHVDVLRANHTLRAIRVPEGRSTVRMWYESFSLSWTKKLSVGAILILLGCGGIGLTRTLGMKGGSGVGNPEIRSEGMRSP
;
A
#
# COMPACT_ATOMS: atom_id res chain seq x y z
N PHE A 1 -21.34 15.66 -11.95
CA PHE A 1 -20.01 15.07 -11.65
C PHE A 1 -19.10 16.03 -10.89
N TYR A 2 -18.81 17.24 -11.40
CA TYR A 2 -17.92 18.20 -10.72
C TYR A 2 -18.37 18.71 -9.34
N GLU A 3 -19.67 18.78 -9.05
CA GLU A 3 -20.15 19.23 -7.73
C GLU A 3 -20.01 18.17 -6.63
N TRP A 4 -20.03 16.88 -7.00
CA TRP A 4 -20.00 15.75 -6.05
C TRP A 4 -18.57 15.34 -5.66
N SER A 5 -17.57 15.89 -6.36
CA SER A 5 -16.15 15.66 -6.11
C SER A 5 -15.46 16.87 -5.46
N ARG A 6 -16.23 17.86 -4.97
CA ARG A 6 -15.66 18.99 -4.24
C ARG A 6 -15.39 18.58 -2.80
N ALA A 7 -14.21 18.93 -2.31
CA ALA A 7 -13.87 18.80 -0.90
C ALA A 7 -14.87 19.61 -0.06
N ASP A 8 -15.53 18.93 0.87
CA ASP A 8 -16.33 19.58 1.91
C ASP A 8 -15.44 20.37 2.88
N ALA A 9 -16.05 21.00 3.88
CA ALA A 9 -15.32 21.83 4.84
C ALA A 9 -14.30 21.03 5.67
N ASN A 10 -14.63 19.79 6.05
CA ASN A 10 -13.73 18.94 6.83
C ASN A 10 -12.55 18.45 5.98
N ILE A 11 -12.81 17.97 4.75
CA ILE A 11 -11.74 17.57 3.82
C ILE A 11 -10.83 18.75 3.49
N ARG A 12 -11.40 19.93 3.24
CA ARG A 12 -10.60 21.14 2.96
C ARG A 12 -9.72 21.52 4.15
N THR A 13 -10.28 21.49 5.36
CA THR A 13 -9.52 21.76 6.59
C THR A 13 -8.34 20.80 6.73
N LEU A 14 -8.52 19.52 6.40
CA LEU A 14 -7.43 18.54 6.41
C LEU A 14 -6.33 18.89 5.39
N LEU A 15 -6.71 19.19 4.15
CA LEU A 15 -5.76 19.54 3.08
C LEU A 15 -4.96 20.81 3.39
N GLU A 16 -5.59 21.80 4.04
CA GLU A 16 -4.95 23.07 4.44
C GLU A 16 -4.02 22.90 5.64
N ARG A 17 -4.30 21.98 6.57
CA ARG A 17 -3.47 21.76 7.77
C ARG A 17 -2.23 20.91 7.50
N GLU A 18 -2.28 20.02 6.50
CA GLU A 18 -1.29 18.95 6.31
C GLU A 18 -0.50 19.08 4.99
N THR A 19 -0.43 20.29 4.43
CA THR A 19 0.17 20.55 3.10
C THR A 19 1.63 20.09 2.98
N ASP A 20 2.41 20.14 4.07
CA ASP A 20 3.83 19.74 4.13
C ASP A 20 4.10 18.66 5.19
N GLY A 21 3.05 17.98 5.68
CA GLY A 21 3.14 17.00 6.77
C GLY A 21 3.50 15.59 6.32
N GLU A 22 3.90 14.75 7.28
CA GLU A 22 3.91 13.30 7.04
C GLU A 22 2.51 12.80 6.66
N PRO A 23 2.41 11.76 5.82
CA PRO A 23 1.14 11.13 5.52
C PRO A 23 0.47 10.66 6.81
N TYR A 24 -0.85 10.78 6.83
CA TYR A 24 -1.70 10.40 7.94
C TYR A 24 -2.90 9.64 7.41
N ARG A 25 -3.55 8.88 8.29
CA ARG A 25 -4.82 8.23 8.00
C ARG A 25 -5.98 8.94 8.68
N LEU A 26 -7.09 8.97 7.96
CA LEU A 26 -8.39 9.36 8.45
C LEU A 26 -9.20 8.10 8.75
N TRP A 27 -9.79 8.01 9.94
CA TRP A 27 -10.87 7.05 10.20
C TRP A 27 -12.22 7.74 9.96
N SER A 28 -12.83 7.48 8.80
CA SER A 28 -14.17 7.96 8.51
C SER A 28 -15.21 6.92 8.95
N LEU A 29 -16.11 7.34 9.84
CA LEU A 29 -17.26 6.52 10.27
C LEU A 29 -18.53 6.79 9.44
N ALA A 30 -18.45 7.76 8.53
CA ALA A 30 -19.53 8.11 7.61
C ALA A 30 -19.87 6.94 6.69
N ARG A 31 -21.15 6.84 6.28
CA ARG A 31 -21.64 5.79 5.37
C ARG A 31 -21.29 4.37 5.87
N ASN A 32 -21.43 4.13 7.17
CA ASN A 32 -21.11 2.84 7.81
C ASN A 32 -19.67 2.37 7.55
N ASP A 33 -18.69 3.26 7.69
CA ASP A 33 -17.25 2.99 7.49
C ASP A 33 -16.87 2.64 6.03
N GLN A 34 -17.77 2.90 5.08
CA GLN A 34 -17.55 2.68 3.63
C GLN A 34 -17.31 3.98 2.87
N ASP A 35 -17.11 5.08 3.58
CA ASP A 35 -16.87 6.38 2.96
C ASP A 35 -15.48 6.43 2.31
N VAL A 36 -15.45 6.71 1.00
CA VAL A 36 -14.24 6.86 0.19
C VAL A 36 -14.02 8.30 -0.27
N SER A 37 -14.82 9.25 0.23
CA SER A 37 -14.80 10.64 -0.22
C SER A 37 -13.42 11.29 -0.05
N ALA A 38 -12.84 11.17 1.14
CA ALA A 38 -11.51 11.71 1.44
C ALA A 38 -10.41 11.07 0.57
N ALA A 39 -10.54 9.79 0.23
CA ALA A 39 -9.58 9.10 -0.65
C ALA A 39 -9.55 9.68 -2.07
N MET A 40 -10.65 10.24 -2.58
CA MET A 40 -10.67 10.94 -3.87
C MET A 40 -9.78 12.20 -3.88
N HIS A 41 -9.43 12.71 -2.69
CA HIS A 41 -8.55 13.87 -2.49
C HIS A 41 -7.14 13.49 -2.05
N GLY A 42 -6.78 12.19 -2.11
CA GLY A 42 -5.46 11.70 -1.72
C GLY A 42 -5.25 11.51 -0.22
N ILE A 43 -6.32 11.59 0.59
CA ILE A 43 -6.25 11.32 2.02
C ILE A 43 -6.36 9.81 2.24
N GLU A 44 -5.37 9.22 2.92
CA GLU A 44 -5.36 7.79 3.24
C GLU A 44 -6.45 7.48 4.28
N LEU A 45 -7.10 6.35 4.12
CA LEU A 45 -8.18 5.91 5.00
C LEU A 45 -7.72 4.72 5.86
N ALA A 46 -8.00 4.77 7.16
CA ALA A 46 -7.73 3.67 8.09
C ALA A 46 -8.72 2.52 7.91
N ALA A 47 -9.98 2.87 7.67
CA ALA A 47 -11.06 1.98 7.30
C ALA A 47 -11.67 2.45 5.98
N GLY A 48 -12.19 1.52 5.18
CA GLY A 48 -12.81 1.83 3.90
C GLY A 48 -12.92 0.57 3.06
N HIS A 49 -13.56 0.67 1.90
CA HIS A 49 -13.64 -0.45 0.98
C HIS A 49 -12.52 -0.39 -0.05
N HIS A 50 -11.67 -1.41 -0.06
CA HIS A 50 -10.84 -1.72 -1.22
C HIS A 50 -11.04 -3.20 -1.61
N PRO A 51 -11.26 -3.52 -2.90
CA PRO A 51 -11.64 -4.87 -3.32
C PRO A 51 -10.55 -5.92 -3.13
N ASN A 52 -9.33 -5.51 -2.77
CA ASN A 52 -8.17 -6.36 -2.60
C ASN A 52 -7.45 -6.09 -1.26
N ASP A 53 -8.22 -5.94 -0.18
CA ASP A 53 -7.67 -5.84 1.17
C ASP A 53 -6.90 -7.11 1.56
N LEU A 54 -5.73 -6.95 2.16
CA LEU A 54 -5.01 -8.06 2.79
C LEU A 54 -5.80 -8.57 4.00
N SER A 55 -5.97 -9.90 4.12
CA SER A 55 -6.75 -10.50 5.22
C SER A 55 -6.26 -10.04 6.59
N ARG A 56 -4.94 -9.99 6.79
CA ARG A 56 -4.32 -9.53 8.05
C ARG A 56 -4.65 -8.09 8.38
N TYR A 57 -4.74 -7.21 7.38
CA TYR A 57 -5.15 -5.83 7.62
C TYR A 57 -6.59 -5.80 8.13
N ARG A 58 -7.49 -6.59 7.52
CA ARG A 58 -8.88 -6.72 7.97
C ARG A 58 -9.00 -7.30 9.37
N GLU A 59 -8.21 -8.32 9.70
CA GLU A 59 -8.11 -8.89 11.05
C GLU A 59 -7.65 -7.82 12.06
N LEU A 60 -6.63 -7.04 11.73
CA LEU A 60 -6.11 -5.98 12.60
C LEU A 60 -7.19 -4.93 12.93
N ILE A 61 -7.91 -4.44 11.91
CA ILE A 61 -8.95 -3.42 12.10
C ILE A 61 -10.30 -4.00 12.56
N GLY A 62 -10.43 -5.32 12.63
CA GLY A 62 -11.64 -6.01 13.08
C GLY A 62 -12.77 -6.10 12.03
N MET A 63 -12.44 -6.01 10.74
CA MET A 63 -13.38 -6.12 9.62
C MET A 63 -13.51 -7.56 9.08
N GLU A 64 -13.23 -8.59 9.87
CA GLU A 64 -13.46 -9.98 9.45
C GLU A 64 -14.95 -10.22 9.12
N GLY A 65 -15.24 -11.04 8.10
CA GLY A 65 -16.62 -11.41 7.75
C GLY A 65 -17.52 -10.26 7.28
N SER A 66 -16.95 -9.21 6.68
CA SER A 66 -17.68 -8.01 6.21
C SER A 66 -18.25 -7.11 7.31
N GLY A 67 -17.67 -7.15 8.52
CA GLY A 67 -18.01 -6.23 9.62
C GLY A 67 -17.44 -4.81 9.48
N SER A 68 -17.83 -3.94 10.41
CA SER A 68 -17.25 -2.61 10.65
C SER A 68 -15.84 -2.69 11.25
N ALA A 69 -15.07 -1.60 11.17
CA ALA A 69 -13.71 -1.54 11.70
C ALA A 69 -13.68 -1.41 13.24
N MET A 70 -14.20 -2.42 13.94
CA MET A 70 -14.45 -2.38 15.39
C MET A 70 -13.18 -2.17 16.21
N ASN A 71 -12.03 -2.69 15.76
CA ASN A 71 -10.77 -2.56 16.50
C ASN A 71 -10.19 -1.15 16.41
N LEU A 72 -10.63 -0.31 15.45
CA LEU A 72 -10.29 1.12 15.46
C LEU A 72 -10.92 1.87 16.63
N GLY A 73 -11.89 1.27 17.36
CA GLY A 73 -12.30 1.79 18.66
C GLY A 73 -11.17 1.76 19.71
N ASN A 74 -10.19 0.87 19.54
CA ASN A 74 -9.03 0.77 20.42
C ASN A 74 -7.94 1.80 20.03
N PRO A 75 -7.46 2.62 20.98
CA PRO A 75 -6.47 3.65 20.69
C PRO A 75 -5.12 3.09 20.22
N ASN A 76 -4.70 1.90 20.67
CA ASN A 76 -3.45 1.31 20.21
C ASN A 76 -3.48 0.98 18.72
N VAL A 77 -4.61 0.45 18.23
CA VAL A 77 -4.79 0.14 16.80
C VAL A 77 -4.75 1.43 15.96
N ARG A 78 -5.42 2.50 16.41
CA ARG A 78 -5.36 3.81 15.74
C ARG A 78 -3.95 4.40 15.73
N ARG A 79 -3.23 4.30 16.85
CA ARG A 79 -1.84 4.76 17.00
C ARG A 79 -0.91 4.04 16.03
N ILE A 80 -0.89 2.71 16.00
CA ILE A 80 0.01 1.97 15.08
C ILE A 80 -0.34 2.18 13.61
N LEU A 81 -1.59 2.54 13.28
CA LEU A 81 -2.05 2.80 11.91
C LEU A 81 -1.85 4.25 11.47
N ASN A 82 -1.20 5.10 12.29
CA ASN A 82 -1.09 6.54 12.03
C ASN A 82 -2.47 7.15 11.72
N VAL A 83 -3.46 6.88 12.58
CA VAL A 83 -4.74 7.59 12.52
C VAL A 83 -4.57 8.89 13.28
N LYS A 84 -4.56 10.00 12.54
CA LYS A 84 -4.44 11.36 13.09
C LYS A 84 -5.79 12.08 13.18
N TYR A 85 -6.78 11.61 12.43
CA TYR A 85 -8.10 12.22 12.40
C TYR A 85 -9.22 11.19 12.41
N ILE A 86 -10.34 11.59 13.00
CA ILE A 86 -11.58 10.81 13.03
C ILE A 86 -12.70 11.70 12.49
N LEU A 87 -13.42 11.22 11.47
CA LEU A 87 -14.62 11.88 10.95
C LEU A 87 -15.87 11.18 11.48
N TRP A 88 -16.57 11.87 12.38
CA TRP A 88 -17.81 11.40 13.00
C TRP A 88 -19.04 11.95 12.27
N PRO A 89 -19.98 11.10 11.81
CA PRO A 89 -21.22 11.54 11.17
C PRO A 89 -22.32 11.83 12.20
N ASP A 90 -22.32 13.05 12.76
CA ASP A 90 -23.29 13.51 13.76
C ASP A 90 -24.75 13.22 13.39
N LEU A 91 -25.11 13.42 12.12
CA LEU A 91 -26.48 13.20 11.67
C LEU A 91 -26.86 11.70 11.59
N GLU A 92 -25.90 10.82 11.29
CA GLU A 92 -26.12 9.38 11.15
C GLU A 92 -26.05 8.65 12.50
N ARG A 93 -25.17 9.10 13.39
CA ARG A 93 -24.84 8.39 14.65
C ARG A 93 -25.21 9.16 15.92
N GLY A 94 -25.75 10.37 15.80
CA GLY A 94 -26.05 11.24 16.94
C GLY A 94 -24.82 12.05 17.38
N ALA A 95 -24.96 12.71 18.53
CA ALA A 95 -23.95 13.63 19.05
C ALA A 95 -22.55 12.99 19.06
N ALA A 96 -21.58 13.73 18.52
CA ALA A 96 -20.20 13.28 18.47
C ALA A 96 -19.62 13.04 19.88
N PRO A 97 -18.67 12.09 20.01
CA PRO A 97 -17.98 11.85 21.27
C PRO A 97 -17.14 13.06 21.69
N ASP A 98 -16.80 13.14 22.97
CA ASP A 98 -15.88 14.18 23.47
C ASP A 98 -14.47 14.01 22.89
N GLY A 99 -13.84 15.13 22.52
CA GLY A 99 -12.48 15.13 21.98
C GLY A 99 -12.07 16.50 21.42
N PRO A 100 -10.80 16.65 21.03
CA PRO A 100 -10.32 17.88 20.40
C PRO A 100 -10.90 18.02 18.99
N ILE A 101 -11.92 18.88 18.86
CA ILE A 101 -12.58 19.19 17.60
C ILE A 101 -11.65 20.05 16.73
N VAL A 102 -11.47 19.62 15.48
CA VAL A 102 -10.70 20.34 14.45
C VAL A 102 -11.61 21.18 13.59
N SER A 103 -12.74 20.61 13.16
CA SER A 103 -13.72 21.28 12.29
C SER A 103 -15.10 20.61 12.41
N GLN A 104 -16.15 21.35 12.06
CA GLN A 104 -17.51 20.84 11.94
C GLN A 104 -18.13 21.32 10.64
N THR A 105 -18.75 20.40 9.91
CA THR A 105 -19.61 20.72 8.78
C THR A 105 -21.03 20.85 9.28
N GLN A 106 -21.69 21.97 8.99
CA GLN A 106 -23.08 22.24 9.38
C GLN A 106 -23.98 22.33 8.15
N LEU A 107 -25.24 21.93 8.32
CA LEU A 107 -26.29 22.14 7.33
C LEU A 107 -26.76 23.60 7.35
N ALA A 108 -27.51 24.01 6.32
CA ALA A 108 -28.07 25.36 6.25
C ALA A 108 -29.02 25.71 7.41
N ASP A 109 -29.58 24.70 8.08
CA ASP A 109 -30.44 24.86 9.26
C ASP A 109 -29.67 24.91 10.59
N GLY A 110 -28.34 24.91 10.55
CA GLY A 110 -27.46 25.00 11.71
C GLY A 110 -27.19 23.67 12.43
N ARG A 111 -27.81 22.56 12.00
CA ARG A 111 -27.48 21.24 12.56
C ARG A 111 -26.09 20.80 12.13
N VAL A 112 -25.33 20.22 13.05
CA VAL A 112 -24.03 19.60 12.75
C VAL A 112 -24.27 18.33 11.92
N PHE A 113 -23.66 18.28 10.74
CA PHE A 113 -23.70 17.14 9.85
C PHE A 113 -22.60 16.13 10.19
N GLN A 114 -21.37 16.63 10.37
CA GLN A 114 -20.17 15.84 10.64
C GLN A 114 -19.15 16.64 11.45
N THR A 115 -18.51 15.98 12.41
CA THR A 115 -17.44 16.53 13.25
C THR A 115 -16.12 15.83 12.95
N LEU A 116 -15.07 16.62 12.73
CA LEU A 116 -13.71 16.16 12.55
C LEU A 116 -12.94 16.34 13.86
N PHE A 117 -12.36 15.25 14.37
CA PHE A 117 -11.51 15.25 15.56
C PHE A 117 -10.06 15.00 15.18
N SER A 118 -9.14 15.55 15.99
CA SER A 118 -7.75 15.09 15.98
C SER A 118 -7.56 13.94 16.96
N ASP A 119 -6.70 13.01 16.62
CA ASP A 119 -6.20 11.95 17.49
C ASP A 119 -4.66 12.09 17.60
N ILE A 120 -4.08 11.53 18.65
CA ILE A 120 -2.64 11.63 18.92
C ILE A 120 -1.85 10.89 17.84
N GLY A 121 -2.34 9.72 17.41
CA GLY A 121 -1.68 8.87 16.41
C GLY A 121 -0.24 8.49 16.77
N LEU A 122 0.46 7.82 15.86
CA LEU A 122 1.92 7.75 15.84
C LEU A 122 2.42 8.09 14.43
N PRO A 123 3.67 8.58 14.29
CA PRO A 123 4.26 8.83 12.98
C PRO A 123 4.21 7.60 12.07
N GLN A 124 4.16 7.81 10.74
CA GLN A 124 4.03 6.71 9.80
C GLN A 124 5.26 5.81 9.86
N ALA A 125 6.44 6.41 9.97
CA ALA A 125 7.69 5.72 10.22
C ALA A 125 8.27 6.19 11.56
N ARG A 126 8.64 5.24 12.42
CA ARG A 126 9.08 5.54 13.79
C ARG A 126 10.06 4.50 14.33
N LEU A 127 10.84 4.91 15.32
CA LEU A 127 11.79 4.04 16.02
C LEU A 127 11.14 3.40 17.25
N VAL A 128 11.46 2.12 17.46
CA VAL A 128 10.92 1.31 18.57
C VAL A 128 12.05 0.52 19.22
N GLY A 129 12.18 0.64 20.54
CA GLY A 129 13.33 0.14 21.29
C GLY A 129 13.16 -1.28 21.84
N SER A 130 11.91 -1.73 21.95
CA SER A 130 11.58 -3.07 22.44
C SER A 130 10.78 -3.86 21.41
N ALA A 131 10.87 -5.18 21.46
CA ALA A 131 10.00 -6.04 20.67
C ALA A 131 9.51 -7.24 21.48
N VAL A 132 8.33 -7.72 21.12
CA VAL A 132 7.78 -8.97 21.62
C VAL A 132 7.36 -9.85 20.45
N VAL A 133 7.53 -11.15 20.57
CA VAL A 133 7.09 -12.10 19.54
C VAL A 133 5.73 -12.65 19.93
N LYS A 134 4.75 -12.54 19.02
CA LYS A 134 3.41 -13.11 19.17
C LYS A 134 3.04 -13.87 17.90
N SER A 135 2.33 -14.99 18.06
CA SER A 135 1.73 -15.67 16.91
C SER A 135 0.62 -14.82 16.29
N ASP A 136 0.22 -15.15 15.05
CA ASP A 136 -0.87 -14.44 14.35
C ASP A 136 -2.18 -14.43 15.15
N THR A 137 -2.46 -15.51 15.91
CA THR A 137 -3.64 -15.62 16.75
C THR A 137 -3.58 -14.79 18.03
N GLU A 138 -2.38 -14.47 18.52
CA GLU A 138 -2.16 -13.72 19.75
C GLU A 138 -1.90 -12.23 19.51
N ALA A 139 -1.40 -11.88 18.31
CA ALA A 139 -0.90 -10.55 18.00
C ALA A 139 -1.99 -9.46 18.15
N VAL A 140 -3.14 -9.63 17.50
CA VAL A 140 -4.22 -8.62 17.53
C VAL A 140 -4.79 -8.44 18.96
N PRO A 141 -5.16 -9.51 19.70
CA PRO A 141 -5.57 -9.37 21.09
C PRO A 141 -4.54 -8.68 21.98
N TYR A 142 -3.25 -8.98 21.77
CA TYR A 142 -2.17 -8.38 22.55
C TYR A 142 -1.97 -6.89 22.23
N ILE A 143 -1.97 -6.51 20.95
CA ILE A 143 -1.89 -5.10 20.50
C ILE A 143 -2.99 -4.25 21.14
N MET A 144 -4.20 -4.81 21.25
CA MET A 144 -5.36 -4.13 21.83
C MET A 144 -5.35 -4.10 23.37
N SER A 145 -4.48 -4.87 24.01
CA SER A 145 -4.42 -4.97 25.46
C SER A 145 -3.76 -3.75 26.11
N ALA A 146 -4.03 -3.53 27.40
CA ALA A 146 -3.38 -2.48 28.19
C ALA A 146 -1.90 -2.79 28.51
N GLU A 147 -1.44 -4.02 28.26
CA GLU A 147 -0.05 -4.42 28.46
C GLU A 147 0.88 -3.92 27.35
N HIS A 148 0.32 -3.62 26.17
CA HIS A 148 1.08 -3.16 25.02
C HIS A 148 1.06 -1.64 24.93
N ASP A 149 2.24 -1.03 24.97
CA ASP A 149 2.43 0.37 24.57
C ASP A 149 3.11 0.44 23.20
N PRO A 150 2.37 0.85 22.15
CA PRO A 150 2.92 0.88 20.81
C PRO A 150 4.07 1.88 20.67
N GLU A 151 4.22 2.89 21.53
CA GLU A 151 5.36 3.82 21.44
C GLU A 151 6.71 3.14 21.71
N ILE A 152 6.72 2.16 22.60
CA ILE A 152 7.96 1.59 23.13
C ILE A 152 8.24 0.19 22.59
N GLU A 153 7.19 -0.55 22.21
CA GLU A 153 7.26 -1.97 21.85
C GLU A 153 6.64 -2.23 20.47
N VAL A 154 7.27 -3.11 19.69
CA VAL A 154 6.73 -3.64 18.44
C VAL A 154 6.41 -5.12 18.56
N VAL A 155 5.25 -5.54 18.05
CA VAL A 155 4.87 -6.96 18.01
C VAL A 155 5.40 -7.59 16.73
N LEU A 156 6.37 -8.50 16.83
CA LEU A 156 6.94 -9.20 15.68
C LEU A 156 6.32 -10.59 15.49
N ALA A 157 6.15 -11.00 14.25
CA ALA A 157 5.63 -12.33 13.92
C ALA A 157 6.66 -13.46 14.13
N ALA A 158 7.95 -13.12 14.11
CA ALA A 158 9.06 -14.06 14.31
C ALA A 158 10.26 -13.35 14.94
N ASN A 159 11.10 -14.10 15.66
CA ASN A 159 12.33 -13.58 16.26
C ASN A 159 13.40 -13.36 15.16
N PRO A 160 13.92 -12.13 14.98
CA PRO A 160 14.89 -11.81 13.93
C PRO A 160 16.35 -12.14 14.32
N GLY A 161 16.59 -13.12 15.21
CA GLY A 161 17.93 -13.46 15.69
C GLY A 161 18.42 -12.57 16.84
N GLY A 162 17.48 -12.03 17.63
CA GLY A 162 17.74 -11.15 18.76
C GLY A 162 16.57 -10.19 18.97
N ILE A 163 16.11 -10.09 20.22
CA ILE A 163 15.07 -9.15 20.60
C ILE A 163 15.74 -7.97 21.29
N LEU A 164 15.36 -6.76 20.89
CA LEU A 164 15.75 -5.55 21.59
C LEU A 164 14.85 -5.40 22.83
N ASP A 165 15.45 -5.07 23.96
CA ASP A 165 14.75 -4.78 25.21
C ASP A 165 15.27 -3.44 25.75
N GLY A 166 14.96 -2.38 25.00
CA GLY A 166 15.37 -1.01 25.31
C GLY A 166 14.16 -0.10 25.49
N GLY A 167 14.33 0.97 26.28
CA GLY A 167 13.35 2.05 26.36
C GLY A 167 13.20 2.81 25.04
N VAL A 168 12.32 3.82 25.02
CA VAL A 168 12.02 4.65 23.83
C VAL A 168 13.30 5.19 23.19
N PRO A 169 13.60 4.81 21.94
CA PRO A 169 14.74 5.36 21.22
C PRO A 169 14.57 6.87 21.04
N THR A 170 15.66 7.61 21.23
CA THR A 170 15.72 9.02 20.85
C THR A 170 16.35 9.13 19.48
N GLY A 171 15.71 9.87 18.58
CA GLY A 171 16.14 9.87 17.19
C GLY A 171 15.23 10.67 16.27
N SER A 172 15.56 10.63 14.98
CA SER A 172 14.73 11.20 13.92
C SER A 172 14.58 10.21 12.76
N VAL A 173 13.45 10.30 12.08
CA VAL A 173 13.17 9.57 10.84
C VAL A 173 12.72 10.61 9.83
N GLU A 174 13.43 10.69 8.71
CA GLU A 174 13.17 11.68 7.66
C GLU A 174 13.00 10.98 6.33
N TRP A 175 11.88 11.23 5.66
CA TRP A 175 11.61 10.69 4.33
C TRP A 175 12.41 11.45 3.27
N SER A 176 13.18 10.73 2.46
CA SER A 176 13.84 11.28 1.26
C SER A 176 13.17 10.83 -0.04
N LEU A 177 12.54 9.65 -0.04
CA LEU A 177 11.70 9.16 -1.13
C LEU A 177 10.51 8.37 -0.58
N ARG A 178 9.32 8.63 -1.12
CA ARG A 178 8.12 7.87 -0.81
C ARG A 178 7.32 7.58 -2.08
N GLN A 179 7.43 6.35 -2.55
CA GLN A 179 6.68 5.80 -3.68
C GLN A 179 6.03 4.48 -3.25
N PRO A 180 4.94 4.03 -3.93
CA PRO A 180 4.24 2.81 -3.55
C PRO A 180 5.12 1.55 -3.50
N ASP A 181 6.14 1.48 -4.35
CA ASP A 181 7.06 0.35 -4.52
C ASP A 181 8.50 0.65 -4.09
N GLN A 182 8.81 1.88 -3.67
CA GLN A 182 10.15 2.29 -3.25
C GLN A 182 10.11 3.37 -2.17
N LEU A 183 10.86 3.17 -1.09
CA LEU A 183 11.00 4.09 0.03
C LEU A 183 12.48 4.36 0.30
N GLU A 184 12.82 5.60 0.67
CA GLU A 184 14.13 5.97 1.21
C GLU A 184 13.94 6.87 2.42
N LEU A 185 14.64 6.55 3.52
CA LEU A 185 14.58 7.28 4.78
C LEU A 185 15.98 7.50 5.33
N SER A 186 16.23 8.69 5.88
CA SER A 186 17.37 8.97 6.75
C SER A 186 16.93 8.77 8.21
N VAL A 187 17.65 7.90 8.92
CA VAL A 187 17.35 7.56 10.31
C VAL A 187 18.51 7.98 11.19
N MET A 188 18.22 8.58 12.33
CA MET A 188 19.16 8.79 13.43
C MET A 188 18.60 8.11 14.67
N SER A 189 19.39 7.28 15.34
CA SER A 189 18.96 6.58 16.56
C SER A 189 20.08 6.60 17.61
N ASP A 190 19.74 6.81 18.87
CA ASP A 190 20.69 6.76 20.00
C ASP A 190 21.08 5.32 20.40
N ARG A 191 20.45 4.31 19.78
CA ARG A 191 20.64 2.89 20.05
C ARG A 191 20.20 2.04 18.86
N ALA A 192 20.52 0.74 18.89
CA ALA A 192 19.87 -0.20 17.99
C ALA A 192 18.35 -0.20 18.24
N ALA A 193 17.56 -0.09 17.18
CA ALA A 193 16.10 0.03 17.24
C ALA A 193 15.44 -0.71 16.06
N PHE A 194 14.12 -0.84 16.12
CA PHE A 194 13.32 -1.19 14.95
C PHE A 194 12.76 0.09 14.33
N LEU A 195 12.99 0.30 13.03
CA LEU A 195 12.22 1.25 12.24
C LEU A 195 10.92 0.55 11.83
N VAL A 196 9.81 0.96 12.43
CA VAL A 196 8.47 0.47 12.11
C VAL A 196 7.82 1.43 11.13
N ILE A 197 7.29 0.90 10.03
CA ILE A 197 6.55 1.66 9.03
C ILE A 197 5.11 1.15 9.04
N SER A 198 4.16 2.07 9.19
CA SER A 198 2.73 1.82 9.22
C SER A 198 2.16 1.52 7.83
N ASP A 199 2.79 0.59 7.11
CA ASP A 199 2.37 0.10 5.81
C ASP A 199 2.44 -1.42 5.80
N ASN A 200 1.61 -2.03 4.96
CA ASN A 200 1.50 -3.48 4.92
C ASN A 200 2.82 -4.17 4.50
N TRP A 201 3.16 -5.23 5.23
CA TRP A 201 4.23 -6.15 4.93
C TRP A 201 3.80 -7.16 3.87
N PHE A 202 4.75 -7.53 3.01
CA PHE A 202 4.60 -8.60 2.03
C PHE A 202 5.96 -9.27 1.78
N PRO A 203 6.04 -10.59 1.50
CA PRO A 203 7.31 -11.31 1.37
C PRO A 203 8.26 -10.79 0.27
N ALA A 204 7.74 -10.04 -0.69
CA ALA A 204 8.51 -9.51 -1.81
C ALA A 204 9.18 -8.15 -1.52
N TRP A 205 8.97 -7.58 -0.33
CA TRP A 205 9.72 -6.39 0.10
C TRP A 205 11.17 -6.76 0.41
N ARG A 206 12.07 -5.91 -0.05
CA ARG A 206 13.51 -5.94 0.22
C ARG A 206 13.91 -4.64 0.90
N ALA A 207 15.00 -4.70 1.66
CA ALA A 207 15.55 -3.52 2.30
C ALA A 207 17.07 -3.59 2.38
N THR A 208 17.68 -2.41 2.44
CA THR A 208 19.05 -2.21 2.90
C THR A 208 19.12 -1.15 3.98
N VAL A 209 20.10 -1.29 4.85
CA VAL A 209 20.52 -0.28 5.82
C VAL A 209 21.98 -0.01 5.54
N ASP A 210 22.31 1.21 5.15
CA ASP A 210 23.68 1.60 4.75
C ASP A 210 24.26 0.66 3.68
N ASP A 211 23.43 0.33 2.69
CA ASP A 211 23.72 -0.57 1.56
C ASP A 211 23.94 -2.05 1.91
N GLU A 212 23.80 -2.43 3.18
CA GLU A 212 23.77 -3.83 3.60
C GLU A 212 22.35 -4.39 3.63
N HIS A 213 22.16 -5.61 3.11
CA HIS A 213 20.85 -6.25 3.08
C HIS A 213 20.36 -6.62 4.48
N VAL A 214 19.11 -6.28 4.77
CA VAL A 214 18.43 -6.63 6.03
C VAL A 214 17.08 -7.28 5.76
N ASP A 215 16.62 -8.07 6.72
CA ASP A 215 15.30 -8.68 6.66
C ASP A 215 14.19 -7.64 6.90
N VAL A 216 13.17 -7.67 6.04
CA VAL A 216 11.92 -6.93 6.24
C VAL A 216 11.00 -7.80 7.08
N LEU A 217 10.81 -7.39 8.33
CA LEU A 217 10.05 -8.11 9.34
C LEU A 217 8.57 -7.75 9.27
N ARG A 218 7.70 -8.74 9.54
CA ARG A 218 6.29 -8.48 9.79
C ARG A 218 6.11 -8.02 11.23
N ALA A 219 5.58 -6.82 11.38
CA ALA A 219 5.37 -6.12 12.63
C ALA A 219 3.87 -5.80 12.81
N ASN A 220 3.41 -5.70 14.06
CA ASN A 220 2.05 -5.30 14.43
C ASN A 220 0.99 -5.96 13.54
N HIS A 221 1.05 -7.30 13.48
CA HIS A 221 0.23 -8.20 12.67
C HIS A 221 0.42 -8.12 11.15
N THR A 222 0.34 -6.92 10.56
CA THR A 222 0.34 -6.72 9.11
C THR A 222 1.33 -5.67 8.63
N LEU A 223 1.88 -4.85 9.52
CA LEU A 223 2.80 -3.76 9.20
C LEU A 223 4.22 -4.29 8.98
N ARG A 224 5.14 -3.41 8.58
CA ARG A 224 6.54 -3.79 8.33
C ARG A 224 7.50 -3.08 9.28
N ALA A 225 8.58 -3.77 9.60
CA ALA A 225 9.68 -3.21 10.35
C ALA A 225 11.02 -3.69 9.79
N ILE A 226 12.07 -2.92 10.04
CA ILE A 226 13.46 -3.33 9.83
C ILE A 226 14.27 -2.99 11.08
N ARG A 227 15.36 -3.72 11.30
CA ARG A 227 16.31 -3.37 12.36
C ARG A 227 17.29 -2.31 11.85
N VAL A 228 17.52 -1.28 12.65
CA VAL A 228 18.52 -0.24 12.39
C VAL A 228 19.55 -0.21 13.52
N PRO A 229 20.83 0.04 13.23
CA PRO A 229 21.86 0.18 14.25
C PRO A 229 21.73 1.53 14.99
N GLU A 230 22.56 1.69 16.02
CA GLU A 230 22.81 3.00 16.62
C GLU A 230 23.52 3.92 15.62
N GLY A 231 23.19 5.22 15.67
CA GLY A 231 23.79 6.26 14.85
C GLY A 231 22.91 6.63 13.66
N ARG A 232 23.56 7.17 12.62
CA ARG A 232 22.91 7.56 11.37
C ARG A 232 22.90 6.39 10.40
N SER A 233 21.74 6.11 9.82
CA SER A 233 21.59 5.12 8.75
C SER A 233 20.74 5.64 7.61
N THR A 234 21.08 5.21 6.39
CA THR A 234 20.22 5.36 5.21
C THR A 234 19.48 4.06 4.98
N VAL A 235 18.16 4.12 5.06
CA VAL A 235 17.27 2.99 4.83
C VAL A 235 16.71 3.08 3.42
N ARG A 236 16.85 2.01 2.65
CA ARG A 236 16.17 1.85 1.35
C ARG A 236 15.30 0.62 1.40
N MET A 237 14.05 0.74 0.94
CA MET A 237 13.14 -0.38 0.80
C MET A 237 12.53 -0.38 -0.60
N TRP A 238 12.40 -1.55 -1.22
CA TRP A 238 11.77 -1.68 -2.52
C TRP A 238 10.99 -2.98 -2.65
N TYR A 239 9.95 -2.95 -3.47
CA TYR A 239 9.15 -4.11 -3.79
C TYR A 239 9.72 -4.82 -5.01
N GLU A 240 10.12 -6.09 -4.86
CA GLU A 240 10.68 -6.89 -5.94
C GLU A 240 9.79 -8.11 -6.24
N SER A 241 8.94 -8.00 -7.26
CA SER A 241 8.10 -9.12 -7.70
C SER A 241 8.92 -10.19 -8.40
N PHE A 242 8.99 -11.39 -7.82
CA PHE A 242 9.57 -12.58 -8.45
C PHE A 242 8.95 -12.89 -9.82
N SER A 243 7.66 -12.63 -10.00
CA SER A 243 6.92 -12.95 -11.24
C SER A 243 7.20 -11.98 -12.37
N LEU A 244 7.35 -10.68 -12.06
CA LEU A 244 7.46 -9.63 -13.08
C LEU A 244 8.68 -9.83 -14.00
N SER A 245 9.79 -10.28 -13.45
CA SER A 245 11.01 -10.59 -14.20
C SER A 245 10.84 -11.77 -15.15
N TRP A 246 10.05 -12.78 -14.77
CA TRP A 246 9.74 -13.93 -15.63
C TRP A 246 8.68 -13.59 -16.69
N THR A 247 7.63 -12.87 -16.33
CA THR A 247 6.60 -12.44 -17.27
C THR A 247 7.20 -11.53 -18.35
N LYS A 248 8.07 -10.58 -17.99
CA LYS A 248 8.79 -9.74 -18.98
C LYS A 248 9.56 -10.59 -19.99
N LYS A 249 10.33 -11.58 -19.54
CA LYS A 249 11.08 -12.50 -20.42
C LYS A 249 10.15 -13.32 -21.31
N LEU A 250 9.06 -13.85 -20.75
CA LEU A 250 8.08 -14.63 -21.50
C LEU A 250 7.36 -13.77 -22.56
N SER A 251 6.96 -12.55 -22.21
CA SER A 251 6.33 -11.61 -23.14
C SER A 251 7.27 -11.21 -24.28
N VAL A 252 8.54 -10.91 -23.98
CA VAL A 252 9.55 -10.63 -25.02
C VAL A 252 9.74 -11.87 -25.91
N GLY A 253 9.84 -13.06 -25.33
CA GLY A 253 9.93 -14.31 -26.08
C GLY A 253 8.74 -14.53 -27.01
N ALA A 254 7.51 -14.30 -26.53
CA ALA A 254 6.29 -14.41 -27.32
C ALA A 254 6.25 -13.39 -28.48
N ILE A 255 6.66 -12.14 -28.23
CA ILE A 255 6.76 -11.10 -29.27
C ILE A 255 7.77 -11.52 -30.35
N LEU A 256 8.94 -12.03 -29.96
CA LEU A 256 9.95 -12.49 -30.91
C LEU A 256 9.45 -13.67 -31.76
N ILE A 257 8.70 -14.61 -31.16
CA ILE A 257 8.05 -15.71 -31.89
C ILE A 257 7.02 -15.18 -32.88
N LEU A 258 6.17 -14.23 -32.47
CA LEU A 258 5.16 -13.62 -33.35
C LEU A 258 5.80 -12.88 -34.53
N LEU A 259 6.85 -12.10 -34.28
CA LEU A 259 7.61 -11.40 -35.33
C LEU A 259 8.30 -12.40 -36.27
N GLY A 260 8.87 -13.48 -35.74
CA GLY A 260 9.46 -14.55 -36.54
C GLY A 260 8.45 -15.25 -37.44
N CYS A 261 7.30 -15.64 -36.90
CA CYS A 261 6.21 -16.26 -37.65
C CYS A 261 5.61 -15.30 -38.70
N GLY A 262 5.42 -14.02 -38.35
CA GLY A 262 4.95 -12.99 -39.27
C GLY A 262 5.92 -12.74 -40.43
N GLY A 263 7.23 -12.70 -40.15
CA GLY A 263 8.27 -12.59 -41.19
C GLY A 263 8.32 -13.79 -42.14
N ILE A 264 8.17 -15.01 -41.60
CA ILE A 264 8.08 -16.25 -42.41
C ILE A 264 6.81 -16.26 -43.28
N GLY A 265 5.68 -15.76 -42.75
CA GLY A 265 4.43 -15.62 -43.51
C GLY A 265 4.53 -14.61 -44.65
N LEU A 266 5.20 -13.48 -44.43
CA LEU A 266 5.39 -12.43 -45.44
C LEU A 266 6.31 -12.88 -46.58
N THR A 267 7.40 -13.59 -46.27
CA THR A 267 8.34 -14.09 -47.28
C THR A 267 7.71 -15.16 -48.19
N ARG A 268 6.84 -16.01 -47.64
CA ARG A 268 6.08 -17.00 -48.44
C ARG A 268 5.05 -16.36 -49.35
N THR A 269 4.32 -15.35 -48.89
CA THR A 269 3.32 -14.64 -49.70
C THR A 269 3.94 -13.78 -50.80
N LEU A 270 5.11 -13.18 -50.56
CA LEU A 270 5.88 -12.47 -51.58
C LEU A 270 6.51 -13.44 -52.60
N GLY A 271 6.96 -14.62 -52.17
CA GLY A 271 7.48 -15.67 -53.06
C GLY A 271 6.41 -16.28 -53.98
N MET A 272 5.15 -16.39 -53.53
CA MET A 272 4.05 -16.91 -54.34
C MET A 272 3.55 -15.94 -55.42
N LYS A 273 3.69 -14.62 -55.22
CA LYS A 273 3.31 -13.61 -56.24
C LYS A 273 4.33 -13.47 -57.37
N GLY A 274 5.52 -14.05 -57.26
CA GLY A 274 6.53 -14.05 -58.33
C GLY A 274 6.43 -15.22 -59.32
N GLY A 275 5.50 -16.16 -59.12
CA GLY A 275 5.45 -17.44 -59.86
C GLY A 275 4.40 -17.56 -60.97
N SER A 276 3.62 -16.52 -61.28
CA SER A 276 2.59 -16.59 -62.32
C SER A 276 2.78 -15.49 -63.36
N GLY A 277 3.62 -15.79 -64.36
CA GLY A 277 3.76 -14.96 -65.55
C GLY A 277 4.64 -15.60 -66.62
N VAL A 278 3.97 -16.09 -67.67
CA VAL A 278 4.36 -16.22 -69.09
C VAL A 278 4.09 -17.63 -69.62
N GLY A 279 2.94 -17.74 -70.29
CA GLY A 279 2.64 -18.87 -71.17
C GLY A 279 3.42 -18.79 -72.48
N ASN A 280 3.44 -19.88 -73.22
CA ASN A 280 3.67 -19.84 -74.66
C ASN A 280 2.72 -20.83 -75.35
N PRO A 281 1.91 -20.39 -76.34
CA PRO A 281 1.13 -21.28 -77.18
C PRO A 281 1.94 -21.67 -78.41
N GLU A 282 1.99 -22.94 -78.81
CA GLU A 282 2.35 -23.26 -80.21
C GLU A 282 1.85 -24.65 -80.62
N ILE A 283 0.77 -24.70 -81.41
CA ILE A 283 0.70 -24.85 -82.87
C ILE A 283 0.66 -26.32 -83.33
N ARG A 284 -0.48 -26.62 -83.93
CA ARG A 284 -0.90 -27.80 -84.68
C ARG A 284 -0.01 -28.01 -85.91
N SER A 285 0.43 -29.23 -86.18
CA SER A 285 0.71 -29.66 -87.57
C SER A 285 0.28 -31.11 -87.78
N GLU A 286 -0.50 -31.28 -88.85
CA GLU A 286 -1.00 -32.55 -89.37
C GLU A 286 0.13 -33.33 -90.07
N GLY A 287 0.03 -34.66 -90.07
CA GLY A 287 0.92 -35.54 -90.83
C GLY A 287 0.36 -36.95 -90.95
N MET A 288 -0.40 -37.18 -92.01
CA MET A 288 -1.08 -38.42 -92.40
C MET A 288 -0.10 -39.39 -93.11
N ARG A 289 -0.19 -40.70 -92.81
CA ARG A 289 -0.40 -41.83 -93.77
C ARG A 289 0.05 -43.19 -93.22
N SER A 290 -0.83 -44.17 -93.39
CA SER A 290 -0.60 -45.62 -93.29
C SER A 290 0.11 -46.19 -94.53
N PRO A 291 0.40 -47.49 -94.52
CA PRO A 291 -0.38 -48.44 -95.33
C PRO A 291 -1.23 -49.39 -94.49
#